data_AF-A0A673A8E9-F1
#
_entry.id   AF-A0A673A8E9-F1
#
_cell.length_a   1.000
_cell.length_b   1.000
_cell.length_c   1.000
_cell.angle_alpha   90.00
_cell.angle_beta   90.00
_cell.angle_gamma   90.00
#
_symmetry.space_group_name_H-M   'P 1'
#
loop_
_entity.id
_entity.type
_entity.pdbx_description
1 polymer ?
#
loop_
_entity_poly.entity_id
_entity_poly.type
_entity_poly.pdbx_seq_one_letter_code
_entity_poly.pdbx_strand_id
1 'polypeptide(L)'
;MSKSASEEMELIEKHEEILGRRSLVLQQMDQRYHQIKVQKKQRLKEREDARIRNDALMQHLQKLEAGLRAGRLPDPTLQALETRYWASVEESVPAWELFLQGKGPHPIDSPGSGPGGVKQAPSKDHGRPPRPRPGPVRR
;
A
#
# COMPACT_ATOMS: atom_id res chain seq x y z
N MET A 1 -73.41 -3.26 -41.09
CA MET A 1 -72.88 -4.09 -39.99
C MET A 1 -71.35 -4.33 -40.05
N SER A 2 -70.63 -4.02 -41.14
CA SER A 2 -69.23 -4.47 -41.32
C SER A 2 -68.13 -3.58 -40.73
N LYS A 3 -68.32 -2.27 -40.55
CA LYS A 3 -67.27 -1.36 -40.03
C LYS A 3 -67.00 -1.52 -38.53
N SER A 4 -68.06 -1.65 -37.72
CA SER A 4 -67.96 -1.79 -36.26
C SER A 4 -67.22 -3.07 -35.83
N ALA A 5 -67.43 -4.18 -36.54
CA ALA A 5 -66.70 -5.43 -36.26
C ALA A 5 -65.20 -5.34 -36.58
N SER A 6 -64.82 -4.54 -37.58
CA SER A 6 -63.41 -4.31 -37.92
C SER A 6 -62.71 -3.47 -36.85
N GLU A 7 -63.37 -2.42 -36.38
CA GLU A 7 -62.86 -1.53 -35.33
C GLU A 7 -62.70 -2.27 -33.99
N GLU A 8 -63.64 -3.15 -33.64
CA GLU A 8 -63.55 -4.02 -32.46
C GLU A 8 -62.36 -4.99 -32.54
N MET A 9 -62.12 -5.58 -33.71
CA MET A 9 -60.99 -6.49 -33.90
C MET A 9 -59.64 -5.77 -33.75
N GLU A 10 -59.50 -4.58 -34.33
CA GLU A 10 -58.31 -3.74 -34.15
C GLU A 10 -58.08 -3.33 -32.69
N LEU A 11 -59.17 -3.07 -31.95
CA LEU A 11 -59.09 -2.72 -30.54
C LEU A 11 -58.61 -3.90 -29.69
N ILE A 12 -59.08 -5.12 -29.99
CA ILE A 12 -58.64 -6.35 -29.34
C ILE A 12 -57.15 -6.59 -29.61
N GLU A 13 -56.70 -6.43 -30.86
CA GLU A 13 -55.28 -6.60 -31.21
C GLU A 13 -54.38 -5.64 -30.43
N LYS A 14 -54.75 -4.36 -30.37
CA LYS A 14 -54.02 -3.36 -29.56
C LYS A 14 -54.04 -3.71 -28.07
N HIS A 15 -55.15 -4.24 -27.57
CA HIS A 15 -55.25 -4.64 -26.16
C HIS A 15 -54.29 -5.78 -25.84
N GLU A 16 -54.25 -6.82 -26.67
CA GLU A 16 -53.32 -7.94 -26.53
C GLU A 16 -51.86 -7.47 -26.63
N GLU A 17 -51.56 -6.54 -27.52
CA GLU A 17 -50.23 -5.94 -27.60
C GLU A 17 -49.85 -5.20 -26.31
N ILE A 18 -50.76 -4.40 -25.75
CA ILE A 18 -50.54 -3.69 -24.49
C ILE A 18 -50.32 -4.69 -23.34
N LEU A 19 -51.12 -5.75 -23.27
CA LEU A 19 -50.95 -6.81 -22.27
C LEU A 19 -49.60 -7.52 -22.41
N GLY A 20 -49.18 -7.85 -23.63
CA GLY A 20 -47.89 -8.46 -23.91
C GLY A 20 -46.71 -7.56 -23.51
N ARG A 21 -46.80 -6.25 -23.82
CA ARG A 21 -45.79 -5.27 -23.39
C ARG A 21 -45.74 -5.16 -21.86
N ARG A 22 -46.90 -5.13 -21.21
CA ARG A 22 -47.00 -5.03 -19.74
C ARG A 22 -46.42 -6.26 -19.05
N SER A 23 -46.73 -7.46 -19.54
CA SER A 23 -46.21 -8.70 -18.95
C SER A 23 -44.69 -8.78 -19.05
N LEU A 24 -44.11 -8.37 -20.19
CA LEU A 24 -42.67 -8.30 -20.37
C LEU A 24 -41.99 -7.36 -19.36
N VAL A 25 -42.54 -6.15 -19.17
CA VAL A 25 -41.98 -5.18 -18.23
C VAL A 25 -42.07 -5.70 -16.78
N LEU A 26 -43.20 -6.28 -16.40
CA LEU A 26 -43.36 -6.86 -15.06
C LEU A 26 -42.35 -7.99 -14.80
N GLN A 27 -42.17 -8.88 -15.77
CA GLN A 27 -41.17 -9.95 -15.68
C GLN A 27 -39.75 -9.39 -15.51
N GLN A 28 -39.39 -8.34 -16.25
CA GLN A 28 -38.09 -7.68 -16.11
C GLN A 28 -37.91 -7.02 -14.73
N MET A 29 -38.96 -6.37 -14.23
CA MET A 29 -38.94 -5.76 -12.90
C MET A 29 -38.75 -6.81 -11.80
N ASP A 30 -39.46 -7.94 -11.90
CA ASP A 30 -39.34 -9.04 -10.93
C ASP A 30 -37.93 -9.64 -10.95
N GLN A 31 -37.35 -9.87 -12.12
CA GLN A 31 -35.98 -10.35 -12.25
C GLN A 31 -34.97 -9.38 -11.62
N ARG A 32 -35.08 -8.08 -11.92
CA ARG A 32 -34.21 -7.05 -11.32
C ARG A 32 -34.37 -6.98 -9.81
N TYR A 33 -35.60 -7.05 -9.31
CA TYR A 33 -35.87 -7.07 -7.87
C TYR A 33 -35.16 -8.25 -7.18
N HIS A 34 -35.28 -9.46 -7.75
CA HIS A 34 -34.62 -10.64 -7.21
C HIS A 34 -33.09 -10.51 -7.24
N GLN A 35 -32.51 -10.03 -8.35
CA GLN A 35 -31.08 -9.78 -8.46
C GLN A 35 -30.58 -8.81 -7.39
N ILE A 36 -31.25 -7.65 -7.24
CA ILE A 36 -30.89 -6.65 -6.23
C ILE A 36 -31.01 -7.25 -4.82
N LYS A 37 -32.04 -8.05 -4.55
CA LYS A 37 -32.25 -8.69 -3.25
C LYS A 37 -31.12 -9.68 -2.92
N VAL A 38 -30.71 -10.50 -3.87
CA VAL A 38 -29.59 -11.44 -3.71
C VAL A 38 -28.28 -10.68 -3.50
N GLN A 39 -27.98 -9.67 -4.33
CA GLN A 39 -26.78 -8.86 -4.18
C GLN A 39 -26.72 -8.13 -2.83
N LYS A 40 -27.84 -7.58 -2.35
CA LYS A 40 -27.88 -6.94 -1.02
C LYS A 40 -27.54 -7.93 0.09
N LYS A 41 -28.08 -9.15 0.04
CA LYS A 41 -27.76 -10.21 1.01
C LYS A 41 -26.28 -10.58 0.96
N GLN A 42 -25.73 -10.75 -0.24
CA GLN A 42 -24.32 -11.08 -0.43
C GLN A 42 -23.40 -9.98 0.12
N ARG A 43 -23.65 -8.71 -0.21
CA ARG A 43 -22.88 -7.57 0.31
C ARG A 43 -22.96 -7.45 1.84
N LEU A 44 -24.12 -7.74 2.43
CA LEU A 44 -24.27 -7.72 3.88
C LEU A 44 -23.39 -8.79 4.53
N LYS A 45 -23.37 -10.00 3.96
CA LYS A 45 -22.51 -11.09 4.43
C LYS A 45 -21.03 -10.72 4.30
N GLU A 46 -20.60 -10.22 3.15
CA GLU A 46 -19.22 -9.78 2.93
C GLU A 46 -18.79 -8.68 3.90
N ARG A 47 -19.69 -7.73 4.18
CA ARG A 47 -19.45 -6.67 5.17
C ARG A 47 -19.28 -7.24 6.57
N GLU A 48 -20.11 -8.20 6.95
CA GLU A 48 -20.03 -8.84 8.26
C GLU A 48 -18.74 -9.65 8.41
N ASP A 49 -18.39 -10.46 7.40
CA ASP A 49 -17.14 -11.22 7.36
C ASP A 49 -15.91 -10.30 7.38
N ALA A 50 -15.97 -9.14 6.72
CA ALA A 50 -14.92 -8.12 6.79
C ALA A 50 -14.85 -7.49 8.19
N ARG A 51 -16.00 -7.18 8.81
CA ARG A 51 -16.06 -6.64 10.17
C ARG A 51 -15.40 -7.58 11.17
N ILE A 52 -15.78 -8.85 11.17
CA ILE A 52 -15.23 -9.86 12.08
C ILE A 52 -13.71 -9.99 11.91
N ARG A 53 -13.22 -10.05 10.67
CA ARG A 53 -11.77 -10.11 10.40
C ARG A 53 -11.03 -8.86 10.85
N ASN A 54 -11.60 -7.67 10.59
CA ASN A 54 -11.00 -6.41 11.00
C ASN A 54 -10.94 -6.29 12.52
N ASP A 55 -12.01 -6.68 13.22
CA ASP A 55 -12.04 -6.66 14.69
C ASP A 55 -10.97 -7.58 15.28
N ALA A 56 -10.81 -8.79 14.73
CA ALA A 56 -9.74 -9.70 15.13
C ALA A 56 -8.34 -9.11 14.90
N LEU A 57 -8.09 -8.53 13.71
CA LEU A 57 -6.82 -7.87 13.40
C LEU A 57 -6.54 -6.71 14.35
N MET A 58 -7.54 -5.88 14.65
CA MET A 58 -7.40 -4.75 15.58
C MET A 58 -7.07 -5.22 16.99
N GLN A 59 -7.72 -6.27 17.47
CA GLN A 59 -7.39 -6.87 18.77
C GLN A 59 -5.95 -7.41 18.80
N HIS A 60 -5.49 -8.04 17.73
CA HIS A 60 -4.12 -8.55 17.62
C HIS A 60 -3.11 -7.40 17.61
N LEU A 61 -3.36 -6.34 16.85
CA LEU A 61 -2.53 -5.13 16.82
C LEU A 61 -2.45 -4.48 18.20
N GLN A 62 -3.58 -4.32 18.89
CA GLN A 62 -3.60 -3.77 20.24
C GLN A 62 -2.77 -4.60 21.23
N LYS A 63 -2.84 -5.95 21.14
CA LYS A 63 -2.02 -6.83 21.97
C LYS A 63 -0.53 -6.69 21.66
N LEU A 64 -0.16 -6.62 20.38
CA LEU A 64 1.23 -6.39 19.97
C LEU A 64 1.74 -5.04 20.43
N GLU A 65 0.95 -3.98 20.25
CA GLU A 65 1.27 -2.63 20.69
C GLU A 65 1.41 -2.56 22.21
N ALA A 66 0.50 -3.18 22.97
CA ALA A 66 0.62 -3.29 24.42
C ALA A 66 1.88 -4.05 24.83
N GLY A 67 2.22 -5.13 24.12
CA GLY A 67 3.47 -5.88 24.33
C GLY A 67 4.71 -5.04 24.07
N LEU A 68 4.73 -4.24 23.00
CA LEU A 68 5.82 -3.32 22.68
C LEU A 68 5.92 -2.17 23.69
N ARG A 69 4.79 -1.58 24.10
CA ARG A 69 4.76 -0.53 25.12
C ARG A 69 5.20 -1.03 26.49
N ALA A 70 4.79 -2.25 26.86
CA ALA A 70 5.23 -2.90 28.09
C ALA A 70 6.70 -3.37 27.99
N GLY A 71 7.14 -3.74 26.80
CA GLY A 71 8.48 -4.20 26.47
C GLY A 71 9.47 -3.05 26.29
N ARG A 72 9.91 -2.47 27.42
CA ARG A 72 11.13 -1.67 27.60
C ARG A 72 11.28 -0.43 26.71
N LEU A 73 11.35 0.75 27.36
CA LEU A 73 12.18 1.84 26.83
C LEU A 73 13.59 1.29 26.53
N PRO A 74 14.26 1.76 25.46
CA PRO A 74 15.66 1.44 25.23
C PRO A 74 16.45 1.67 26.52
N ASP A 75 17.36 0.74 26.85
CA ASP A 75 18.23 0.92 28.02
C ASP A 75 18.82 2.34 27.97
N PRO A 76 18.70 3.17 29.02
CA PRO A 76 19.16 4.56 28.98
C PRO A 76 20.59 4.71 28.46
N THR A 77 21.43 3.71 28.69
CA THR A 77 22.78 3.59 28.13
C THR A 77 22.80 3.53 26.61
N LEU A 78 21.93 2.71 26.00
CA LEU A 78 21.79 2.59 24.55
C LEU A 78 21.25 3.89 23.95
N GLN A 79 20.29 4.53 24.61
CA GLN A 79 19.72 5.79 24.14
C GLN A 79 20.73 6.94 24.19
N ALA A 80 21.54 7.00 25.25
CA ALA A 80 22.64 7.95 25.36
C ALA A 80 23.72 7.69 24.28
N LEU A 81 24.02 6.42 23.99
CA LEU A 81 24.94 6.03 22.94
C LEU A 81 24.44 6.42 21.55
N GLU A 82 23.18 6.14 21.22
CA GLU A 82 22.54 6.54 19.96
C GLU A 82 22.57 8.05 19.78
N THR A 83 22.21 8.80 20.82
CA THR A 83 22.23 10.26 20.80
C THR A 83 23.64 10.79 20.52
N ARG A 84 24.65 10.24 21.20
CA ARG A 84 26.06 10.62 21.01
C ARG A 84 26.58 10.21 19.63
N TYR A 85 26.16 9.06 19.12
CA TYR A 85 26.51 8.59 17.79
C TYR A 85 25.96 9.53 16.71
N TRP A 86 24.66 9.85 16.75
CA TRP A 86 24.05 10.77 15.78
C TRP A 86 24.66 12.17 15.85
N ALA A 87 24.95 12.69 17.04
CA ALA A 87 25.67 13.95 17.20
C ALA A 87 27.07 13.91 16.54
N SER A 88 27.81 12.80 16.71
CA SER A 88 29.11 12.61 16.06
C SER A 88 29.01 12.46 14.54
N VAL A 89 27.96 11.81 14.04
CA VAL A 89 27.68 11.74 12.61
C VAL A 89 27.43 13.15 12.07
N GLU A 90 26.53 13.92 12.67
CA GLU A 90 26.24 15.31 12.27
C GLU A 90 27.48 16.20 12.28
N GLU A 91 28.35 16.06 13.28
CA GLU A 91 29.63 16.77 13.35
C GLU A 91 30.59 16.38 12.21
N SER A 92 30.58 15.11 11.79
CA SER A 92 31.48 14.63 10.72
C SER A 92 30.94 14.89 9.30
N VAL A 93 29.62 15.07 9.13
CA VAL A 93 28.97 15.26 7.82
C VAL A 93 29.61 16.39 6.98
N PRO A 94 29.90 17.59 7.51
CA PRO A 94 30.53 18.66 6.73
C PRO A 94 31.92 18.30 6.19
N ALA A 95 32.72 17.56 6.95
CA ALA A 95 34.05 17.12 6.51
C ALA A 95 33.92 16.09 5.38
N TRP A 96 33.00 15.15 5.52
CA TRP A 96 32.66 14.18 4.46
C TRP A 96 32.14 14.86 3.21
N GLU A 97 31.29 15.89 3.34
CA GLU A 97 30.75 16.64 2.22
C GLU A 97 31.87 17.35 1.42
N LEU A 98 32.79 18.03 2.09
CA LEU A 98 33.93 18.70 1.45
C LEU A 98 34.85 17.72 0.71
N PHE A 99 35.12 16.57 1.33
CA PHE A 99 35.94 15.52 0.73
C PHE A 99 35.25 14.91 -0.50
N LEU A 100 33.97 14.56 -0.41
CA LEU A 100 33.20 13.98 -1.52
C LEU A 100 33.05 14.96 -2.70
N GLN A 101 33.09 16.27 -2.43
CA GLN A 101 33.15 17.31 -3.45
C GLN A 101 34.57 17.54 -4.04
N GLY A 102 35.58 16.82 -3.54
CA GLY A 102 36.98 16.96 -3.97
C GLY A 102 37.67 18.25 -3.48
N LYS A 103 37.09 18.93 -2.50
CA LYS A 103 37.52 20.25 -2.01
C LYS A 103 38.28 20.20 -0.68
N GLY A 104 38.44 19.02 -0.09
CA GLY A 104 39.07 18.86 1.22
C GLY A 104 39.80 17.51 1.38
N PRO A 105 40.65 17.39 2.40
CA PRO A 105 41.32 16.14 2.75
C PRO A 105 40.32 15.09 3.25
N HIS A 106 40.73 13.82 3.27
CA HIS A 106 39.87 12.74 3.79
C HIS A 106 39.52 13.02 5.27
N PRO A 107 38.26 12.89 5.71
CA PRO A 107 37.83 13.29 7.05
C PRO A 107 38.54 12.59 8.21
N ILE A 108 39.13 11.42 7.94
CA ILE A 108 39.90 10.61 8.89
C ILE A 108 41.36 11.09 9.02
N ASP A 109 41.87 11.83 8.04
CA ASP A 109 43.27 12.31 8.01
C ASP A 109 43.44 13.72 8.61
N SER A 110 42.35 14.32 9.13
CA SER A 110 42.38 15.64 9.76
C SER A 110 43.03 15.55 11.15
N PRO A 111 44.03 16.37 11.49
CA PRO A 111 44.90 16.18 12.67
C PRO A 111 44.24 16.53 14.03
N GLY A 112 42.90 16.55 14.09
CA GLY A 112 42.14 17.14 15.18
C GLY A 112 41.27 16.20 16.02
N SER A 113 41.32 14.87 15.88
CA SER A 113 40.49 13.99 16.73
C SER A 113 41.14 12.64 17.07
N GLY A 114 41.57 12.49 18.33
CA GLY A 114 41.82 11.20 19.01
C GLY A 114 43.29 10.76 19.17
N PRO A 115 43.71 10.26 20.37
CA PRO A 115 45.11 9.95 20.67
C PRO A 115 45.52 8.58 20.13
N GLY A 116 46.74 8.49 19.60
CA GLY A 116 47.39 7.22 19.28
C GLY A 116 47.59 7.02 17.79
N GLY A 117 48.64 7.66 17.26
CA GLY A 117 49.11 7.38 15.91
C GLY A 117 49.55 5.92 15.77
N VAL A 118 48.94 5.22 14.83
CA VAL A 118 49.57 4.07 14.18
C VAL A 118 49.58 4.35 12.69
N LYS A 119 50.75 4.70 12.16
CA LYS A 119 51.01 4.75 10.73
C LYS A 119 50.72 3.37 10.15
N GLN A 120 49.62 3.22 9.40
CA GLN A 120 49.39 2.03 8.59
C GLN A 120 49.82 2.31 7.14
N ALA A 121 50.62 1.37 6.61
CA ALA A 121 51.14 1.33 5.26
C ALA A 121 50.01 1.19 4.20
N PRO A 122 50.27 1.40 2.89
CA PRO A 122 49.20 1.50 1.90
C PRO A 122 48.46 0.17 1.75
N SER A 123 47.22 0.12 2.24
CA SER A 123 46.38 -1.06 2.18
C SER A 123 45.80 -1.20 0.77
N LYS A 124 46.01 -2.37 0.18
CA LYS A 124 45.57 -2.75 -1.16
C LYS A 124 44.04 -2.84 -1.17
N ASP A 125 43.45 -2.11 -2.11
CA ASP A 125 42.00 -1.96 -2.30
C ASP A 125 41.34 -3.32 -2.58
N HIS A 126 40.79 -3.97 -1.55
CA HIS A 126 40.00 -5.20 -1.64
C HIS A 126 38.61 -4.99 -1.04
N GLY A 127 37.94 -3.89 -1.41
CA GLY A 127 36.61 -3.54 -0.90
C GLY A 127 35.53 -3.31 -1.94
N ARG A 128 35.82 -3.40 -3.25
CA ARG A 128 34.79 -3.18 -4.27
C ARG A 128 34.15 -4.51 -4.69
N PRO A 129 32.83 -4.71 -4.48
CA PRO A 129 32.14 -5.83 -5.11
C PRO A 129 32.24 -5.71 -6.63
N PRO A 130 32.34 -6.82 -7.37
CA PRO A 130 32.52 -6.79 -8.81
C PRO A 130 31.34 -6.07 -9.49
N ARG A 131 31.67 -5.09 -10.33
CA ARG A 131 30.69 -4.32 -11.11
C ARG A 131 29.89 -5.27 -12.02
N PRO A 132 28.55 -5.20 -12.05
CA PRO A 132 27.76 -5.97 -13.00
C PRO A 132 28.13 -5.59 -14.44
N ARG A 133 28.31 -6.60 -15.31
CA ARG A 133 28.60 -6.38 -16.73
C ARG A 133 27.42 -5.66 -17.40
N PRO A 134 27.67 -4.75 -18.36
CA PRO A 134 26.59 -4.19 -19.16
C PRO A 134 25.95 -5.31 -19.98
N GLY A 135 24.65 -5.50 -19.79
CA GLY A 135 23.84 -6.45 -20.57
C GLY A 135 23.81 -6.08 -22.05
N PRO A 136 23.57 -7.06 -22.95
CA PRO A 136 23.64 -6.83 -24.38
C PRO A 136 22.58 -5.83 -24.82
N VAL A 137 23.01 -4.86 -25.63
CA VAL A 137 22.13 -3.95 -26.37
C VAL A 137 21.31 -4.80 -27.35
N ARG A 138 20.00 -4.93 -27.10
CA ARG A 138 19.08 -5.48 -28.10
C ARG A 138 19.00 -4.47 -29.25
N ARG A 139 19.44 -4.90 -30.43
CA ARG A 139 19.09 -4.27 -31.72
C ARG A 139 17.68 -4.67 -32.11
#